data_AF-A0A8T6ITE1-F1
#
_entry.id   AF-A0A8T6ITE1-F1
#
_cell.length_a   1.000
_cell.length_b   1.000
_cell.length_c   1.000
_cell.angle_alpha   90.00
_cell.angle_beta   90.00
_cell.angle_gamma   90.00
#
_symmetry.space_group_name_H-M   'P 1'
#
loop_
_entity.id
_entity.type
_entity.pdbx_description
1 polymer ?
#
loop_
_entity_poly.entity_id
_entity_poly.type
_entity_poly.pdbx_seq_one_letter_code
_entity_poly.pdbx_strand_id
1 'polypeptide(L)'
;MKVLHVSISDGGGGAALGAYRLHRGLRGSGLQSEMLVLRKVTEDPTVHRLSSRLKRWGRAQRRLAERRHQRRLGDNPRAPGSGHWSLNLFNYP
;
A
#
# COMPACT_ATOMS: atom_id res chain seq x y z
N MET A 1 -15.34 -4.74 -16.04
CA MET A 1 -14.78 -3.94 -14.92
C MET A 1 -13.24 -4.05 -14.94
N LYS A 2 -12.53 -2.98 -14.56
CA LYS A 2 -11.05 -2.96 -14.48
C LYS A 2 -10.61 -2.70 -13.03
N VAL A 3 -9.68 -3.50 -12.52
CA VAL A 3 -9.20 -3.43 -11.13
C VAL A 3 -7.69 -3.23 -11.11
N LEU A 4 -7.22 -2.26 -10.32
CA LEU A 4 -5.81 -2.04 -10.06
C LEU A 4 -5.49 -2.33 -8.59
N HIS A 5 -4.77 -3.41 -8.31
CA HIS A 5 -4.27 -3.72 -6.98
C HIS A 5 -2.96 -2.98 -6.70
N VAL A 6 -2.91 -2.21 -5.61
CA VAL A 6 -1.67 -1.51 -5.20
C VAL A 6 -1.10 -2.20 -3.97
N SER A 7 0.19 -2.57 -4.03
CA SER A 7 0.91 -3.19 -2.91
C SER A 7 2.36 -2.70 -2.86
N ILE A 8 3.03 -2.94 -1.73
CA ILE A 8 4.47 -2.69 -1.62
C ILE A 8 5.25 -3.73 -2.44
N SER A 9 4.82 -4.98 -2.40
CA SER A 9 5.43 -6.09 -3.15
C SER A 9 4.36 -7.09 -3.59
N ASP A 10 4.67 -7.84 -4.63
CA ASP A 10 3.93 -9.01 -5.14
C ASP A 10 4.41 -10.33 -4.51
N GLY A 11 5.47 -10.31 -3.69
CA GLY A 11 5.99 -11.50 -3.01
C GLY A 11 6.89 -11.22 -1.80
N GLY A 12 7.35 -12.29 -1.16
CA GLY A 12 8.31 -12.24 -0.05
C GLY A 12 7.75 -11.79 1.31
N GLY A 13 6.42 -11.85 1.50
CA GLY A 13 5.76 -11.58 2.78
C GLY A 13 4.27 -11.92 2.73
N GLY A 14 3.63 -12.14 3.89
CA GLY A 14 2.23 -12.60 3.96
C GLY A 14 1.23 -11.66 3.30
N ALA A 15 1.32 -10.35 3.58
CA ALA A 15 0.45 -9.34 2.96
C ALA A 15 0.65 -9.25 1.44
N ALA A 16 1.90 -9.31 0.98
CA ALA A 16 2.23 -9.29 -0.45
C ALA A 16 1.63 -10.51 -1.17
N LEU A 17 1.79 -11.69 -0.57
CA LEU A 17 1.26 -12.94 -1.12
C LEU A 17 -0.28 -12.95 -1.12
N GLY A 18 -0.91 -12.42 -0.08
CA GLY A 18 -2.37 -12.26 -0.01
C GLY A 18 -2.89 -11.35 -1.13
N ALA A 19 -2.29 -10.18 -1.30
CA ALA A 19 -2.63 -9.26 -2.38
C ALA A 19 -2.44 -9.90 -3.78
N TYR A 20 -1.33 -10.60 -3.99
CA TYR A 20 -1.06 -11.30 -5.25
C TYR A 20 -2.07 -12.43 -5.53
N ARG A 21 -2.47 -13.19 -4.50
CA ARG A 21 -3.51 -14.23 -4.61
C ARG A 21 -4.88 -13.64 -4.97
N LEU A 22 -5.27 -12.52 -4.37
CA LEU A 22 -6.51 -11.82 -4.71
C LEU A 22 -6.49 -11.34 -6.17
N HIS A 23 -5.41 -10.71 -6.59
CA HIS A 23 -5.19 -10.32 -7.99
C HIS A 23 -5.36 -11.50 -8.95
N ARG A 24 -4.71 -12.63 -8.67
CA ARG A 24 -4.86 -13.85 -9.46
C ARG A 24 -6.28 -14.41 -9.44
N GLY A 25 -6.95 -14.38 -8.29
CA GLY A 25 -8.35 -14.81 -8.16
C GLY A 25 -9.27 -14.00 -9.07
N LEU A 26 -9.12 -12.67 -9.08
CA LEU A 26 -9.88 -11.80 -9.99
C LEU A 26 -9.64 -12.13 -11.46
N ARG A 27 -8.38 -12.36 -11.84
CA ARG A 27 -8.03 -12.78 -13.21
C ARG A 27 -8.63 -14.14 -13.56
N GLY A 28 -8.60 -15.09 -12.64
CA GLY A 28 -9.22 -16.41 -12.80
C GLY A 28 -10.73 -16.33 -13.03
N SER A 29 -11.39 -15.33 -12.44
CA SER A 29 -12.81 -15.04 -12.67
C SER A 29 -13.09 -14.23 -13.95
N GLY A 30 -12.10 -14.04 -14.83
CA GLY A 30 -12.25 -13.31 -16.10
C GLY A 30 -12.24 -11.78 -15.98
N LEU A 31 -11.92 -11.24 -14.80
CA LEU A 31 -11.81 -9.78 -14.61
C LEU A 31 -10.44 -9.27 -15.05
N GLN A 32 -10.42 -8.06 -15.62
CA GLN A 32 -9.18 -7.35 -15.93
C GLN A 32 -8.59 -6.79 -14.64
N SER A 33 -7.74 -7.57 -13.98
CA SER A 33 -6.95 -7.13 -12.84
C SER A 33 -5.49 -6.93 -13.25
N GLU A 34 -4.95 -5.79 -12.85
CA GLU A 34 -3.54 -5.40 -12.93
C GLU A 34 -3.03 -5.12 -11.50
N MET A 35 -1.74 -5.28 -11.25
CA MET A 35 -1.14 -5.00 -9.95
C MET A 35 0.02 -4.01 -10.09
N LEU A 36 0.10 -3.00 -9.23
CA LEU A 36 1.18 -2.03 -9.19
C LEU A 36 1.95 -2.14 -7.87
N VAL A 37 3.26 -2.41 -7.96
CA VAL A 37 4.11 -2.69 -6.80
C VAL A 37 5.36 -1.84 -6.74
N LEU A 38 5.86 -1.57 -5.53
CA LEU A 38 7.16 -0.89 -5.36
C LEU A 38 8.34 -1.83 -5.65
N ARG A 39 8.22 -3.08 -5.20
CA ARG A 39 9.17 -4.18 -5.40
C ARG A 39 8.47 -5.35 -6.09
N LYS A 40 8.80 -5.54 -7.37
CA LYS A 40 8.41 -6.72 -8.16
C LYS A 40 9.37 -7.87 -7.86
N VAL A 41 8.82 -9.05 -7.63
CA VAL A 41 9.48 -10.32 -7.27
C VAL A 41 9.06 -11.42 -8.24
N THR A 42 7.83 -11.39 -8.73
CA THR A 42 7.32 -12.37 -9.70
C THR A 42 7.61 -11.92 -11.13
N GLU A 43 7.62 -12.86 -12.07
CA GLU A 43 7.71 -12.59 -13.52
C GLU A 43 6.33 -12.38 -14.18
N ASP A 44 5.28 -12.21 -13.38
CA ASP A 44 3.91 -12.04 -13.86
C ASP A 44 3.79 -10.75 -14.69
N PRO A 45 3.37 -10.81 -15.97
CA PRO A 45 3.28 -9.63 -16.83
C PRO A 45 2.16 -8.67 -16.40
N THR A 46 1.18 -9.10 -15.62
CA THR A 46 0.11 -8.22 -15.10
C THR A 46 0.47 -7.55 -13.78
N VAL A 47 1.72 -7.72 -13.34
CA VAL A 47 2.31 -7.00 -12.21
C VAL A 47 3.32 -5.97 -12.73
N HIS A 48 3.07 -4.71 -12.42
CA HIS A 48 3.86 -3.57 -12.86
C HIS A 48 4.68 -3.02 -11.71
N ARG A 49 5.96 -2.74 -11.96
CA ARG A 49 6.81 -2.05 -10.99
C ARG A 49 6.61 -0.54 -11.12
N LEU A 50 6.35 0.14 -10.01
CA LEU A 50 6.25 1.60 -9.97
C LEU A 50 7.55 2.23 -10.49
N SER A 51 7.42 3.10 -11.48
CA SER A 51 8.55 3.78 -12.11
C SER A 51 9.28 4.71 -11.13
N SER A 52 10.56 4.93 -11.37
CA SER A 52 11.43 5.81 -10.57
C SER A 52 10.93 7.25 -10.49
N ARG A 53 10.19 7.73 -11.50
CA ARG A 53 9.61 9.09 -11.55
C ARG A 53 8.52 9.29 -10.49
N LEU A 54 7.58 8.34 -10.37
CA LEU A 54 6.53 8.40 -9.34
C LEU A 54 7.09 8.14 -7.93
N LYS A 55 8.15 7.33 -7.80
CA LYS A 55 8.84 7.12 -6.51
C LYS A 55 9.37 8.41 -5.90
N ARG A 56 9.84 9.37 -6.72
CA ARG A 56 10.34 10.68 -6.23
C ARG A 56 9.22 11.55 -5.67
N TRP A 57 8.10 11.61 -6.37
CA TRP A 57 6.90 12.37 -5.94
C TRP A 57 6.30 11.80 -4.65
N GLY A 58 6.15 10.47 -4.57
CA GLY A 58 5.64 9.83 -3.35
C GLY A 58 6.51 10.11 -2.12
N ARG A 59 7.84 10.17 -2.25
CA ARG A 59 8.74 10.55 -1.14
C ARG A 59 8.56 12.01 -0.72
N ALA A 60 8.42 12.93 -1.69
CA ALA A 60 8.18 14.34 -1.38
C ALA A 60 6.84 14.53 -0.65
N GLN A 61 5.80 13.82 -1.09
CA GLN A 61 4.48 13.83 -0.44
C GLN A 61 4.50 13.21 0.95
N ARG A 62 5.23 12.10 1.16
CA ARG A 62 5.37 11.46 2.48
C ARG A 62 6.01 12.39 3.50
N ARG A 63 7.09 13.09 3.12
CA ARG A 63 7.76 14.09 3.96
C ARG A 63 6.83 15.24 4.36
N LEU A 64 5.90 15.63 3.49
CA LEU A 64 4.91 16.66 3.77
C LEU A 64 3.74 16.13 4.63
N ALA A 65 3.32 14.89 4.41
CA ALA A 65 2.26 14.23 5.18
C ALA A 65 2.69 13.91 6.62
N GLU A 66 3.94 13.46 6.83
CA GLU A 66 4.53 13.20 8.14
C GLU A 66 4.53 14.46 9.03
N ARG A 67 4.85 15.63 8.45
CA ARG A 67 4.79 16.93 9.14
C ARG A 67 3.38 17.33 9.58
N ARG A 68 2.35 16.92 8.83
CA ARG A 68 0.94 17.19 9.18
C ARG A 68 0.40 16.18 10.20
N HIS A 69 0.87 14.94 10.15
CA HIS A 69 0.45 13.90 11.08
C HIS A 69 1.01 14.11 12.49
N GLN A 70 2.29 14.48 12.61
CA GLN A 70 2.90 14.81 13.91
C GLN A 70 2.20 15.96 14.65
N ARG A 71 1.76 17.00 13.92
CA ARG A 71 1.03 18.13 14.53
C ARG A 71 -0.34 17.74 15.06
N ARG A 72 -1.05 16.83 14.39
CA ARG A 72 -2.38 16.36 14.84
C ARG A 72 -2.31 15.38 16.03
N LEU A 73 -1.15 14.77 16.27
CA LEU A 73 -0.96 13.81 17.36
C LEU A 73 -0.55 14.47 18.68
N GLY A 74 0.17 15.60 18.63
CA GLY A 74 0.52 16.36 19.84
C GLY A 74 -0.70 16.87 20.62
N ASP A 75 -1.80 17.12 19.91
CA ASP A 75 -3.05 17.63 20.49
C ASP A 75 -4.05 16.50 20.86
N ASN A 76 -3.70 15.21 20.69
CA ASN A 76 -4.62 14.10 20.99
C ASN A 76 -4.34 13.50 22.39
N PRO A 77 -5.16 13.79 23.41
CA PRO A 77 -4.94 13.33 24.79
C PRO A 77 -5.12 11.81 24.99
N ARG A 78 -5.55 11.07 23.97
CA ARG A 78 -5.75 9.60 24.02
C ARG A 78 -4.69 8.81 23.25
N ALA A 79 -3.61 9.45 22.79
CA ALA A 79 -2.52 8.76 22.13
C ALA A 79 -1.82 7.80 23.12
N PRO A 80 -1.79 6.48 22.88
CA PRO A 80 -1.09 5.55 23.77
C PRO A 80 0.42 5.77 23.64
N GLY A 81 1.14 5.78 24.77
CA GLY A 81 2.58 6.05 24.83
C GLY A 81 3.50 5.01 24.18
N SER A 82 2.97 4.02 23.47
CA SER A 82 3.75 2.95 22.83
C SER A 82 3.82 3.15 21.32
N GLY A 83 5.02 3.30 20.77
CA GLY A 83 5.32 3.59 19.36
C GLY A 83 4.98 2.49 18.33
N HIS A 84 4.05 1.59 18.64
CA HIS A 84 3.55 0.57 17.72
C HIS A 84 2.16 0.96 17.21
N TRP A 85 2.14 1.68 16.09
CA TRP A 85 0.89 2.05 15.42
C TRP A 85 0.47 0.95 14.45
N SER A 86 -0.58 0.21 14.77
CA SER A 86 -1.38 -0.46 13.75
C SER A 86 -2.18 0.59 12.98
N LEU A 87 -2.00 0.66 11.66
CA LEU A 87 -2.78 1.49 10.73
C LEU A 87 -4.24 1.00 10.65
N ASN A 88 -4.98 1.12 11.75
CA ASN A 88 -6.44 1.06 11.72
C ASN A 88 -6.91 2.40 11.14
N LEU A 89 -6.89 2.51 9.82
CA LEU A 89 -7.34 3.71 9.08
C LEU A 89 -8.86 3.89 9.12
N PHE A 90 -9.60 2.97 9.75
CA PHE A 90 -11.05 3.01 9.90
C PHE A 90 -11.43 2.46 11.26
N ASN A 91 -11.51 3.36 12.23
CA ASN A 91 -12.44 3.37 13.36
C ASN A 91 -11.84 4.29 14.42
N TYR A 92 -12.47 5.41 14.70
CA TYR A 92 -13.44 5.54 15.80
C TYR A 92 -14.36 6.76 15.50
N PRO A 93 -15.64 6.71 15.91
CA PRO A 93 -16.60 7.81 15.78
C PRO A 93 -16.18 9.08 16.54
#